data_AF-A0A7W1CY54-F1
#
_entry.id   AF-A0A7W1CY54-F1
#
_cell.length_a   1.000
_cell.length_b   1.000
_cell.length_c   1.000
_cell.angle_alpha   90.00
_cell.angle_beta   90.00
_cell.angle_gamma   90.00
#
_symmetry.space_group_name_H-M   'P 1'
#
loop_
_entity.id
_entity.type
_entity.pdbx_description
1 polymer ?
#
loop_
_entity_poly.entity_id
_entity_poly.type
_entity_poly.pdbx_seq_one_letter_code
_entity_poly.pdbx_strand_id
1 'polypeptide(L)' 'MGKRESYEPGTFCWVDLSTPDAEGAKAFYGDLFGWEFRDDEIPGDGVYTMCHARGDAVAAMVQQDVQPAHWNNYV' A
#
# COMPACT_ATOMS: atom_id res chain seq x y z
N MET A 1 -5.60 -18.79 -3.46
CA MET A 1 -5.33 -18.01 -4.68
C MET A 1 -3.89 -18.29 -5.08
N GLY A 2 -3.57 -18.41 -6.38
CA GLY A 2 -2.18 -18.61 -6.80
C GLY A 2 -1.36 -17.35 -6.55
N LYS A 3 -0.11 -17.51 -6.11
CA LYS A 3 0.86 -16.41 -5.99
C LYS A 3 1.44 -16.11 -7.38
N ARG A 4 1.56 -14.83 -7.72
CA ARG A 4 2.29 -14.38 -8.92
C ARG A 4 3.74 -14.10 -8.55
N GLU A 5 4.66 -14.78 -9.22
CA GLU A 5 6.10 -14.62 -9.02
C GLU A 5 6.71 -13.65 -10.05
N SER A 6 6.01 -13.35 -11.15
CA SER A 6 6.45 -12.41 -12.18
C SER A 6 5.27 -11.75 -12.91
N TYR A 7 5.56 -10.62 -13.55
CA TYR A 7 4.66 -9.86 -14.41
C TYR A 7 5.37 -9.56 -15.72
N GLU A 8 4.70 -9.77 -16.86
CA GLU A 8 5.24 -9.36 -18.16
C GLU A 8 5.31 -7.82 -18.23
N PRO A 9 6.32 -7.24 -18.91
CA PRO A 9 6.41 -5.80 -19.06
C PRO A 9 5.12 -5.18 -19.63
N GLY A 10 4.65 -4.10 -19.03
CA GLY A 10 3.38 -3.47 -19.41
C GLY A 10 2.16 -4.08 -18.71
N THR A 11 2.36 -4.96 -17.74
CA THR A 11 1.29 -5.56 -16.93
C THR A 11 1.24 -4.89 -15.58
N PHE A 12 0.05 -4.41 -15.21
CA PHE A 12 -0.20 -3.93 -13.86
C PHE A 12 0.27 -4.93 -12.79
N CYS A 13 1.13 -4.47 -11.89
CA CYS A 13 1.85 -5.33 -10.96
C CYS A 13 1.78 -4.88 -9.50
N TRP A 14 1.49 -3.59 -9.23
CA TRP A 14 1.54 -3.05 -7.88
C TRP A 14 0.72 -1.77 -7.71
N VAL A 15 0.36 -1.45 -6.45
CA VAL A 15 -0.28 -0.19 -6.07
C VAL A 15 0.22 0.37 -4.75
N ASP A 16 0.33 1.70 -4.70
CA ASP A 16 0.60 2.46 -3.48
C ASP A 16 -0.54 3.46 -3.22
N LEU A 17 -1.11 3.44 -2.03
CA LEU A 17 -2.07 4.45 -1.58
C LEU A 17 -1.32 5.67 -1.04
N SER A 18 -1.59 6.83 -1.62
CA SER A 18 -1.15 8.11 -1.08
C SER A 18 -2.34 8.80 -0.43
N THR A 19 -2.26 9.09 0.86
CA THR A 19 -3.40 9.60 1.65
C THR A 19 -2.94 10.57 2.74
N PRO A 20 -3.73 11.60 3.11
CA PRO A 20 -3.44 12.43 4.28
C PRO A 20 -3.75 11.74 5.61
N ASP A 21 -4.49 10.63 5.58
CA ASP A 21 -4.90 9.87 6.76
C ASP A 21 -4.54 8.39 6.59
N ALA A 22 -3.31 8.02 6.96
CA ALA A 22 -2.84 6.64 6.86
C ALA A 22 -3.50 5.75 7.91
N GLU A 23 -3.72 6.25 9.13
CA GLU A 23 -4.34 5.46 10.20
C GLU A 23 -5.81 5.13 9.89
N GLY A 24 -6.58 6.09 9.35
CA GLY A 24 -7.93 5.83 8.87
C GLY A 24 -7.96 4.84 7.72
N ALA A 25 -6.99 4.90 6.81
CA ALA A 25 -6.84 3.91 5.74
C ALA A 25 -6.49 2.52 6.28
N LYS A 26 -5.57 2.41 7.24
CA LYS A 26 -5.23 1.14 7.91
C LYS A 26 -6.46 0.53 8.57
N ALA A 27 -7.23 1.31 9.31
CA ALA A 27 -8.47 0.84 9.93
C ALA A 27 -9.48 0.34 8.88
N PHE A 28 -9.73 1.14 7.84
CA PHE A 28 -10.68 0.79 6.79
C PHE A 28 -10.29 -0.49 6.02
N TYR A 29 -9.04 -0.58 5.54
CA TYR A 29 -8.60 -1.74 4.76
C TYR A 29 -8.30 -2.96 5.63
N GLY A 30 -7.92 -2.75 6.89
CA GLY A 30 -7.85 -3.79 7.90
C GLY A 30 -9.20 -4.47 8.09
N ASP A 31 -10.26 -3.69 8.31
CA ASP A 31 -11.62 -4.23 8.49
C ASP A 31 -12.19 -4.85 7.20
N LEU A 32 -11.97 -4.21 6.05
CA LEU A 32 -12.56 -4.64 4.79
C LEU A 32 -11.89 -5.90 4.22
N PHE A 33 -10.57 -5.97 4.29
CA PHE A 33 -9.79 -7.02 3.62
C PHE A 33 -8.99 -7.92 4.57
N GLY A 34 -8.97 -7.62 5.87
CA GLY A 34 -8.11 -8.32 6.83
C GLY A 34 -6.63 -8.04 6.56
N TRP A 35 -6.30 -6.82 6.13
CA TRP A 35 -4.90 -6.45 5.89
C TRP A 35 -4.13 -6.25 7.19
N GLU A 36 -2.87 -6.65 7.17
CA GLU A 36 -1.88 -6.40 8.20
C GLU A 36 -0.88 -5.36 7.69
N PHE A 37 -0.38 -4.51 8.58
CA PHE A 37 0.43 -3.34 8.20
C PHE A 37 1.79 -3.40 8.88
N ARG A 38 2.84 -3.07 8.12
CA ARG A 38 4.20 -2.94 8.62
C ARG A 38 4.74 -1.58 8.23
N ASP A 39 5.10 -0.77 9.22
CA ASP A 39 5.58 0.58 9.03
C ASP A 39 7.11 0.58 8.99
N ASP A 40 7.66 1.22 7.96
CA ASP A 40 9.08 1.47 7.78
C ASP A 40 9.31 2.98 7.71
N GLU A 41 10.23 3.49 8.53
CA GLU A 41 10.64 4.90 8.48
C GLU A 41 11.41 5.17 7.19
N ILE A 42 11.07 6.27 6.50
CA ILE A 42 11.77 6.74 5.30
C ILE A 42 12.42 8.10 5.53
N PRO A 43 13.50 8.44 4.78
CA PRO A 43 14.15 9.73 4.92
C PRO A 43 13.18 10.91 4.77
N GLY A 44 13.30 11.91 5.64
CA GLY A 44 12.43 13.10 5.63
C GLY A 44 11.18 12.97 6.49
N ASP A 45 11.25 12.24 7.61
CA ASP A 45 10.18 12.07 8.59
C ASP A 45 8.88 11.43 8.05
N GLY A 46 9.00 10.67 6.96
CA GLY A 46 7.88 9.93 6.37
C GLY A 46 7.78 8.50 6.91
N VAL A 47 6.58 7.93 6.80
CA VAL A 47 6.34 6.50 7.04
C VAL A 47 5.88 5.86 5.75
N TYR A 48 6.54 4.78 5.35
CA TYR A 48 6.09 3.89 4.30
C TYR A 48 5.52 2.63 4.93
N THR A 49 4.26 2.32 4.64
CA THR A 49 3.58 1.18 5.24
C THR A 49 3.40 0.10 4.18
N MET A 50 3.97 -1.08 4.40
CA MET A 50 3.71 -2.27 3.59
C MET A 50 2.43 -2.97 4.06
N CYS A 51 1.47 -3.15 3.16
CA CYS A 51 0.19 -3.81 3.41
C CYS A 51 0.26 -5.28 3.01
N HIS A 52 -0.16 -6.17 3.90
CA HIS A 52 -0.13 -7.61 3.70
C HIS A 52 -1.53 -8.21 3.80
N ALA A 53 -1.84 -9.19 2.96
CA ALA A 53 -3.02 -10.04 3.11
C ALA A 53 -2.56 -11.49 3.23
N ARG A 54 -2.90 -12.16 4.33
CA ARG A 54 -2.53 -13.57 4.57
C ARG A 54 -1.01 -13.81 4.46
N GLY A 55 -0.20 -12.84 4.88
CA GLY A 55 1.27 -12.89 4.86
C GLY A 55 1.94 -12.48 3.55
N ASP A 56 1.19 -12.29 2.46
CA ASP A 56 1.72 -11.78 1.19
C ASP A 56 1.54 -10.26 1.09
N ALA A 57 2.56 -9.56 0.60
CA ALA A 57 2.47 -8.13 0.33
C ALA A 57 1.52 -7.86 -0.86
N VAL A 58 0.60 -6.92 -0.71
CA VAL A 58 -0.48 -6.64 -1.68
C VAL A 58 -0.59 -5.19 -2.13
N ALA A 59 -0.07 -4.27 -1.33
CA ALA A 59 -0.03 -2.83 -1.60
C ALA A 59 0.98 -2.18 -0.66
N ALA A 60 1.29 -0.92 -0.88
CA ALA A 60 1.83 -0.06 0.17
C ALA A 60 1.00 1.20 0.36
N MET A 61 1.32 1.98 1.39
CA MET A 61 0.75 3.30 1.58
C MET A 61 1.78 4.28 2.12
N VAL A 62 1.57 5.55 1.82
CA VAL A 62 2.36 6.67 2.32
C VAL A 62 1.42 7.78 2.78
N GLN A 63 1.75 8.37 3.94
CA GLN A 63 1.03 9.55 4.40
C GLN A 63 1.62 10.82 3.76
N GLN A 64 0.78 11.63 3.13
CA GLN A 64 1.15 12.95 2.61
C GLN A 64 -0.09 13.84 2.44
N ASP A 65 0.10 15.16 2.48
CA ASP A 65 -0.95 16.18 2.36
C ASP A 65 -0.76 17.13 1.17
N VAL A 66 0.25 16.89 0.33
CA VAL A 66 0.61 17.68 -0.85
C VAL A 66 -0.43 17.55 -1.97
N GLN A 67 -1.01 16.36 -2.14
CA GLN A 67 -1.99 16.06 -3.18
C GLN A 67 -3.18 15.25 -2.61
N PRO A 68 -4.38 15.34 -3.23
CA PRO A 68 -5.55 14.58 -2.79
C PRO A 68 -5.28 13.07 -2.72
N ALA A 69 -6.05 12.36 -1.90
CA ALA A 69 -5.90 10.92 -1.77
C ALA A 69 -6.12 10.19 -3.12
N HIS A 70 -5.21 9.28 -3.49
CA HIS A 70 -5.28 8.52 -4.74
C HIS A 70 -4.40 7.26 -4.67
N TRP A 71 -4.66 6.34 -5.60
CA TRP A 71 -3.84 5.16 -5.84
C TRP A 71 -2.82 5.44 -6.94
N ASN A 72 -1.56 5.16 -6.66
CA ASN A 72 -0.49 5.08 -7.65
C ASN A 72 -0.44 3.66 -8.19
N ASN A 73 -0.47 3.51 -9.52
CA ASN A 73 -0.53 2.21 -10.18
C ASN A 73 0.77 1.97 -10.94
N TYR A 74 1.33 0.77 -10.82
CA TYR A 74 2.57 0.37 -11.48
C TYR A 74 2.28 -0.72 -12.51
N VAL A 75 2.89 -0.58 -13.69
CA VAL A 75 2.63 -1.35 -14.92
C VAL A 75 3.95 -1.72 -15.60
#